data_AF-A0A0F4QXL4-F1
#
_entry.id   AF-A0A0F4QXL4-F1
#
_cell.length_a   1.000
_cell.length_b   1.000
_cell.length_c   1.000
_cell.angle_alpha   90.00
_cell.angle_beta   90.00
_cell.angle_gamma   90.00
#
_symmetry.space_group_name_H-M   'P 1'
#
loop_
_entity.id
_entity.type
_entity.pdbx_description
1 polymer ?
#
loop_
_entity_poly.entity_id
_entity_poly.type
_entity_poly.pdbx_seq_one_letter_code
_entity_poly.pdbx_strand_id
1 'polypeptide(L)'
;MARKANISREEIILACWSLLEQNYFPNIPRLTEYFLKKDGRKCSNTTFLKAITDWEELYKEQQEASFKDLSSVFMPSFKKFERDISRDLESLLEERLHQEKNEQSLKKDATHGQYLSLSELARNQAEDIEKQQDEIQQLQVQSVSDRKKIEYFEQRYQETLTTLKVAQTQSEHDKSQIKEATLNLSQKELDHSKLELKVNLLEEERGNLKAQLEVQAKQLNRQALKIEELISKTHENNVNELTSQLKELIQLQQKVEQRKPK
;
A
#
# COMPACT_ATOMS: atom_id res chain seq x y z
N MET A 1 91.23 -68.49 -91.26
CA MET A 1 91.43 -69.50 -90.19
C MET A 1 91.18 -68.84 -88.84
N ALA A 2 90.05 -69.15 -88.20
CA ALA A 2 89.71 -68.62 -86.87
C ALA A 2 90.19 -69.61 -85.80
N ARG A 3 91.06 -69.15 -84.89
CA ARG A 3 91.47 -69.91 -83.72
C ARG A 3 90.25 -70.09 -82.79
N LYS A 4 89.89 -71.33 -82.47
CA LYS A 4 88.89 -71.67 -81.44
C LYS A 4 89.49 -71.34 -80.06
N ALA A 5 89.45 -70.08 -79.66
CA ALA A 5 89.67 -69.68 -78.28
C ALA A 5 88.33 -69.77 -77.54
N ASN A 6 88.22 -70.67 -76.58
CA ASN A 6 87.00 -70.84 -75.78
C ASN A 6 86.75 -69.57 -74.95
N ILE A 7 85.55 -69.02 -75.02
CA ILE A 7 85.10 -67.94 -74.14
C ILE A 7 84.80 -68.57 -72.77
N SER A 8 85.38 -68.03 -71.71
CA SER A 8 85.17 -68.50 -70.34
C SER A 8 83.80 -68.06 -69.80
N ARG A 9 83.29 -68.77 -68.79
CA ARG A 9 82.03 -68.44 -68.12
C ARG A 9 82.07 -67.06 -67.46
N GLU A 10 83.20 -66.72 -66.84
CA GLU A 10 83.43 -65.43 -66.18
C GLU A 10 83.46 -64.27 -67.18
N GLU A 11 84.08 -64.45 -68.35
CA GLU A 11 84.05 -63.45 -69.43
C GLU A 11 82.60 -63.15 -69.88
N ILE A 12 81.74 -64.18 -69.95
CA ILE A 12 80.33 -64.02 -70.33
C ILE A 12 79.57 -63.25 -69.25
N ILE A 13 79.77 -63.57 -67.98
CA ILE A 13 79.13 -62.88 -66.85
C ILE A 13 79.55 -61.40 -66.80
N LEU A 14 80.83 -61.10 -67.02
CA LEU A 14 81.32 -59.72 -67.13
C LEU A 14 80.70 -58.98 -68.33
N ALA A 15 80.56 -59.66 -69.47
CA ALA A 15 79.87 -59.10 -70.62
C ALA A 15 78.39 -58.83 -70.34
N CYS A 16 77.71 -59.67 -69.54
CA CYS A 16 76.34 -59.42 -69.10
C CYS A 16 76.24 -58.13 -68.26
N TRP A 17 77.19 -57.90 -67.34
CA TRP A 17 77.27 -56.65 -66.58
C TRP A 17 77.53 -55.43 -67.47
N SER A 18 78.49 -55.52 -68.39
CA SER A 18 78.77 -54.43 -69.34
C SER A 18 77.60 -54.12 -70.27
N LEU A 19 76.81 -55.13 -70.66
CA LEU A 19 75.58 -54.92 -71.45
C LEU A 19 74.52 -54.21 -70.62
N LEU A 20 74.37 -54.56 -69.34
CA LEU A 20 73.43 -53.90 -68.44
C LEU A 20 73.81 -52.43 -68.17
N GLU A 21 75.11 -52.12 -68.03
CA GLU A 21 75.60 -50.73 -67.95
C GLU A 21 75.24 -49.90 -69.20
N GLN A 22 75.14 -50.56 -70.36
CA GLN A 22 74.71 -49.95 -71.62
C GLN A 22 73.19 -49.95 -71.81
N ASN A 23 72.41 -50.29 -70.77
CA ASN A 23 70.94 -50.46 -70.78
C ASN A 23 70.41 -51.57 -71.69
N TYR A 24 71.25 -52.56 -72.04
CA TYR A 24 70.82 -53.73 -72.81
C TYR A 24 70.71 -54.96 -71.92
N PHE A 25 69.52 -55.57 -71.89
CA PHE A 25 69.35 -56.88 -71.26
C PHE A 25 70.23 -57.94 -71.95
N PRO A 26 71.05 -58.70 -71.21
CA PRO A 26 71.91 -59.73 -71.78
C PRO A 26 71.07 -60.92 -72.25
N ASN A 27 71.16 -61.23 -73.54
CA ASN A 27 70.57 -62.42 -74.13
C ASN A 27 71.56 -63.06 -75.11
N ILE A 28 71.32 -64.32 -75.50
CA ILE A 28 72.24 -65.07 -76.35
C ILE A 28 72.59 -64.30 -77.65
N PRO A 29 71.64 -63.69 -78.39
CA PRO A 29 71.97 -62.89 -79.57
C PRO A 29 72.88 -61.71 -79.28
N ARG A 30 72.61 -60.93 -78.21
CA ARG A 30 73.39 -59.73 -77.85
C ARG A 30 74.77 -60.07 -77.32
N LEU A 31 74.91 -61.15 -76.55
CA LEU A 31 76.22 -61.64 -76.12
C LEU A 31 77.02 -62.16 -77.31
N THR A 32 76.37 -62.86 -78.24
CA THR A 32 77.01 -63.31 -79.47
C THR A 32 77.51 -62.11 -80.29
N GLU A 33 76.70 -61.06 -80.42
CA GLU A 33 77.09 -59.82 -81.11
C GLU A 33 78.19 -59.07 -80.35
N TYR A 34 78.14 -59.02 -79.02
CA TYR A 34 79.16 -58.40 -78.17
C TYR A 34 80.53 -59.06 -78.36
N PHE A 35 80.62 -60.40 -78.28
CA PHE A 35 81.87 -61.12 -78.50
C PHE A 35 82.29 -61.14 -79.98
N LEU A 36 81.35 -61.10 -80.91
CA LEU A 36 81.63 -60.98 -82.34
C LEU A 36 82.27 -59.62 -82.66
N LYS A 37 81.76 -58.53 -82.10
CA LYS A 37 82.32 -57.17 -82.27
C LYS A 37 83.65 -56.99 -81.56
N LYS A 38 83.82 -57.59 -80.38
CA LYS A 38 85.02 -57.43 -79.55
C LYS A 38 86.20 -58.24 -80.09
N ASP A 39 86.03 -59.56 -80.24
CA ASP A 39 87.13 -60.49 -80.54
C ASP A 39 86.82 -61.50 -81.67
N GLY A 40 85.64 -61.44 -82.29
CA GLY A 40 85.22 -62.38 -83.34
C GLY A 40 84.98 -63.82 -82.89
N ARG A 41 85.00 -64.08 -81.57
CA ARG A 41 84.86 -65.42 -80.97
C ARG A 41 83.38 -65.85 -80.91
N LYS A 42 83.12 -67.17 -81.05
CA LYS A 42 81.78 -67.77 -80.93
C LYS A 42 81.76 -68.81 -79.80
N CYS A 43 80.69 -68.83 -79.02
CA CYS A 43 80.45 -69.85 -77.98
C CYS A 43 79.15 -70.61 -78.27
N SER A 44 78.96 -71.75 -77.61
CA SER A 44 77.70 -72.52 -77.69
C SER A 44 76.58 -71.76 -76.97
N ASN A 45 75.36 -71.82 -77.53
CA ASN A 45 74.16 -71.24 -76.91
C ASN A 45 73.90 -71.83 -75.51
N THR A 46 74.25 -73.09 -75.28
CA THR A 46 74.12 -73.73 -73.96
C THR A 46 75.06 -73.12 -72.91
N THR A 47 76.30 -72.79 -73.30
CA THR A 47 77.26 -72.11 -72.44
C THR A 47 76.84 -70.68 -72.14
N PHE A 48 76.33 -69.95 -73.15
CA PHE A 48 75.77 -68.62 -72.95
C PHE A 48 74.55 -68.66 -72.02
N LEU A 49 73.61 -69.58 -72.25
CA LEU A 49 72.40 -69.69 -71.44
C LEU A 49 72.75 -69.97 -69.98
N LYS A 50 73.65 -70.93 -69.72
CA LYS A 50 74.08 -71.26 -68.36
C LYS A 50 74.70 -70.05 -67.66
N ALA A 51 75.65 -69.38 -68.31
CA ALA A 51 76.29 -68.18 -67.77
C ALA A 51 75.33 -67.00 -67.56
N ILE A 52 74.32 -66.84 -68.45
CA ILE A 52 73.26 -65.85 -68.25
C ILE A 52 72.44 -66.18 -67.01
N THR A 53 72.04 -67.44 -66.83
CA THR A 53 71.26 -67.85 -65.65
C THR A 53 72.05 -67.62 -64.35
N ASP A 54 73.34 -67.92 -64.33
CA ASP A 54 74.17 -67.65 -63.15
C ASP A 54 74.31 -66.14 -62.89
N TRP A 55 74.44 -65.34 -63.95
CA TRP A 55 74.44 -63.88 -63.83
C TRP A 55 73.10 -63.36 -63.32
N GLU A 56 71.96 -63.93 -63.75
CA GLU A 56 70.64 -63.56 -63.25
C GLU A 56 70.47 -63.88 -61.76
N GLU A 57 71.03 -65.01 -61.29
CA GLU A 57 71.06 -65.36 -59.87
C GLU A 57 71.94 -64.37 -59.09
N LEU A 58 73.16 -64.11 -59.54
CA LEU A 58 74.06 -63.11 -58.92
C LEU A 58 73.46 -61.70 -58.90
N TYR A 59 72.75 -61.30 -59.96
CA TYR A 59 72.07 -60.02 -60.06
C TYR A 59 70.94 -59.92 -59.01
N LYS A 60 70.12 -60.97 -58.86
CA LYS A 60 69.06 -61.02 -57.84
C LYS A 60 69.64 -60.97 -56.43
N GLU A 61 70.71 -61.71 -56.16
CA GLU A 61 71.38 -61.70 -54.86
C GLU A 61 71.93 -60.30 -54.52
N GLN A 62 72.59 -59.64 -55.49
CA GLN A 62 73.12 -58.29 -55.30
C GLN A 62 72.02 -57.25 -55.13
N GLN A 63 70.91 -57.39 -55.86
CA GLN A 63 69.74 -56.52 -55.72
C GLN A 63 69.09 -56.69 -54.34
N GLU A 64 68.86 -57.93 -53.89
CA GLU A 64 68.33 -58.20 -52.55
C GLU A 64 69.25 -57.70 -51.44
N ALA A 65 70.57 -57.87 -51.59
CA ALA A 65 71.54 -57.36 -50.62
C ALA A 65 71.50 -55.82 -50.54
N SER A 66 71.50 -55.14 -51.69
CA SER A 66 71.41 -53.67 -51.75
C SER A 66 70.12 -53.13 -51.10
N PHE A 67 68.97 -53.76 -51.36
CA PHE A 67 67.70 -53.34 -50.73
C PHE A 67 67.64 -53.64 -49.23
N LYS A 68 68.20 -54.78 -48.79
CA LYS A 68 68.29 -55.13 -47.36
C LYS A 68 69.19 -54.13 -46.62
N ASP A 69 70.32 -53.76 -47.21
CA ASP A 69 71.24 -52.77 -46.63
C ASP A 69 70.57 -51.39 -46.55
N LEU A 70 69.93 -50.94 -47.63
CA LEU A 70 69.23 -49.65 -47.65
C LEU A 70 68.11 -49.61 -46.60
N SER A 71 67.31 -50.68 -46.51
CA SER A 71 66.28 -50.82 -45.48
C SER A 71 66.86 -50.82 -44.07
N SER A 72 67.98 -51.51 -43.84
CA SER A 72 68.65 -51.56 -42.54
C SER A 72 69.16 -50.19 -42.07
N VAL A 73 69.56 -49.32 -43.01
CA VAL A 73 70.06 -47.97 -42.72
C VAL A 73 68.91 -47.00 -42.45
N PHE A 74 67.84 -47.03 -43.24
CA PHE A 74 66.76 -46.04 -43.14
C PHE A 74 65.65 -46.42 -42.14
N MET A 75 65.34 -47.71 -41.96
CA MET A 75 64.25 -48.14 -41.07
C MET A 75 64.43 -47.72 -39.61
N PRO A 76 65.63 -47.76 -38.99
CA PRO A 76 65.82 -47.26 -37.63
C PRO A 76 65.52 -45.77 -37.51
N SER A 77 65.94 -44.96 -38.48
CA SER A 77 65.67 -43.52 -38.52
C SER A 77 64.19 -43.22 -38.69
N PHE A 78 63.50 -43.97 -39.58
CA PHE A 78 62.05 -43.83 -39.77
C PHE A 78 61.27 -44.22 -38.51
N LYS A 79 61.63 -45.34 -37.86
CA LYS A 79 61.00 -45.76 -36.59
C LYS A 79 61.26 -44.79 -35.45
N LYS A 80 62.44 -44.16 -35.41
CA LYS A 80 62.75 -43.11 -34.44
C LYS A 80 61.86 -41.89 -34.70
N PHE A 81 61.78 -41.43 -35.93
CA PHE A 81 60.93 -40.31 -36.32
C PHE A 81 59.44 -40.57 -36.05
N GLU A 82 58.94 -41.76 -36.39
CA GLU A 82 57.57 -42.19 -36.10
C GLU A 82 57.27 -42.15 -34.60
N ARG A 83 58.20 -42.64 -33.77
CA ARG A 83 58.07 -42.61 -32.31
C ARG A 83 58.10 -41.19 -31.76
N ASP A 84 59.02 -40.36 -32.25
CA ASP A 84 59.18 -38.98 -31.81
C ASP A 84 57.91 -38.17 -32.16
N ILE A 85 57.39 -38.30 -33.39
CA ILE A 85 56.13 -37.67 -33.79
C ILE A 85 54.95 -38.18 -32.97
N SER A 86 54.86 -39.50 -32.74
CA SER A 86 53.76 -40.07 -31.96
C SER A 86 53.78 -39.51 -30.55
N ARG A 87 54.95 -39.42 -29.92
CA ARG A 87 55.12 -38.85 -28.58
C ARG A 87 54.76 -37.36 -28.53
N ASP A 88 55.18 -36.59 -29.54
CA ASP A 88 54.87 -35.16 -29.59
C ASP A 88 53.36 -34.93 -29.80
N LEU A 89 52.73 -35.72 -30.68
CA LEU A 89 51.27 -35.66 -30.89
C LEU A 89 50.50 -36.10 -29.64
N GLU A 90 50.93 -37.16 -28.96
CA GLU A 90 50.34 -37.60 -27.70
C GLU A 90 50.46 -36.50 -26.63
N SER A 91 51.63 -35.89 -26.47
CA SER A 91 51.84 -34.80 -25.52
C SER A 91 50.94 -33.59 -25.83
N LEU A 92 50.84 -33.20 -27.10
CA LEU A 92 49.99 -32.07 -27.51
C LEU A 92 48.50 -32.39 -27.31
N LEU A 93 48.07 -33.63 -27.60
CA LEU A 93 46.71 -34.07 -27.36
C LEU A 93 46.37 -34.08 -25.87
N GLU A 94 47.27 -34.58 -25.02
CA GLU A 94 47.10 -34.56 -23.57
C GLU A 94 47.02 -33.13 -23.02
N GLU A 95 47.89 -32.23 -23.48
CA GLU A 95 47.87 -30.82 -23.07
C GLU A 95 46.54 -30.15 -23.46
N ARG A 96 46.10 -30.34 -24.72
CA ARG A 96 44.82 -29.79 -25.20
C ARG A 96 43.63 -30.37 -24.46
N LEU A 97 43.64 -31.67 -24.19
CA LEU A 97 42.58 -32.34 -23.45
C LEU A 97 42.53 -31.85 -21.99
N HIS A 98 43.68 -31.57 -21.37
CA HIS A 98 43.72 -30.98 -20.03
C HIS A 98 43.23 -29.53 -20.01
N GLN A 99 43.63 -28.71 -20.98
CA GLN A 99 43.15 -27.34 -21.14
C GLN A 99 41.62 -27.30 -21.29
N GLU A 100 41.07 -28.12 -22.20
CA GLU A 100 39.63 -28.17 -22.44
C GLU A 100 38.85 -28.61 -21.19
N LYS A 101 39.36 -29.61 -20.45
CA LYS A 101 38.75 -30.05 -19.18
C LYS A 101 38.74 -28.94 -18.13
N ASN A 102 39.83 -28.18 -18.01
CA ASN A 102 39.90 -27.06 -17.06
C ASN A 102 38.94 -25.94 -17.46
N GLU A 103 38.90 -25.57 -18.75
CA GLU A 103 37.93 -24.58 -19.24
C GLU A 103 36.49 -25.02 -18.99
N GLN A 104 36.19 -26.30 -19.24
CA GLN A 104 34.86 -26.84 -19.00
C GLN A 104 34.50 -26.84 -17.50
N SER A 105 35.46 -27.16 -16.63
CA SER A 105 35.25 -27.06 -15.17
C SER A 105 34.96 -25.63 -14.75
N LEU A 106 35.78 -24.66 -15.18
CA LEU A 106 35.59 -23.25 -14.87
C LEU A 106 34.24 -22.72 -15.38
N LYS A 107 33.83 -23.11 -16.59
CA LYS A 107 32.50 -22.77 -17.14
C LYS A 107 31.37 -23.37 -16.29
N LYS A 108 31.51 -24.62 -15.84
CA LYS A 108 30.53 -25.27 -14.94
C LYS A 108 30.46 -24.57 -13.59
N ASP A 109 31.60 -24.22 -13.00
CA ASP A 109 31.65 -23.56 -11.70
C ASP A 109 31.04 -22.15 -11.78
N ALA A 110 31.35 -21.39 -12.84
CA ALA A 110 30.78 -20.07 -13.07
C ALA A 110 29.25 -20.13 -13.30
N THR A 111 28.78 -21.08 -14.12
CA THR A 111 27.34 -21.24 -14.37
C THR A 111 26.58 -21.74 -13.14
N HIS A 112 27.17 -22.66 -12.36
CA HIS A 112 26.57 -23.12 -11.12
C HIS A 112 26.52 -22.01 -10.06
N GLY A 113 27.61 -21.23 -9.90
CA GLY A 113 27.64 -20.08 -9.00
C GLY A 113 26.62 -19.00 -9.38
N GLN A 114 26.52 -18.67 -10.67
CA GLN A 114 25.49 -17.74 -11.16
C GLN A 114 24.08 -18.28 -10.95
N TYR A 115 23.84 -19.56 -11.24
CA TYR A 115 22.55 -20.20 -11.03
C TYR A 115 22.13 -20.17 -9.55
N LEU A 116 23.05 -20.49 -8.63
CA LEU A 116 22.80 -20.42 -7.20
C LEU A 116 22.45 -18.99 -6.76
N SER A 117 23.23 -18.00 -7.21
CA SER A 117 22.97 -16.59 -6.91
C SER A 117 21.61 -16.10 -7.44
N LEU A 118 21.24 -16.47 -8.67
CA LEU A 118 19.94 -16.13 -9.24
C LEU A 118 18.79 -16.86 -8.53
N SER A 119 19.00 -18.11 -8.14
CA SER A 119 17.99 -18.88 -7.39
C SER A 119 17.76 -18.31 -5.98
N GLU A 120 18.82 -17.84 -5.33
CA GLU A 120 18.74 -17.18 -4.02
C GLU A 120 18.05 -15.82 -4.14
N LEU A 121 18.38 -15.03 -5.18
CA LEU A 121 17.69 -13.78 -5.47
C LEU A 121 16.19 -14.02 -5.72
N ALA A 122 15.83 -15.01 -6.52
CA ALA A 122 14.44 -15.36 -6.81
C ALA A 122 13.68 -15.81 -5.55
N ARG A 123 14.32 -16.59 -4.66
CA ARG A 123 13.76 -16.97 -3.37
C ARG A 123 13.52 -15.76 -2.48
N ASN A 124 14.51 -14.87 -2.34
CA ASN A 124 14.37 -13.67 -1.53
C ASN A 124 13.27 -12.74 -2.07
N GLN A 125 13.18 -12.59 -3.39
CA GLN A 125 12.09 -11.84 -4.03
C GLN A 125 10.72 -12.46 -3.76
N ALA A 126 10.59 -13.78 -3.78
CA ALA A 126 9.35 -14.45 -3.45
C ALA A 126 8.93 -14.22 -1.98
N GLU A 127 9.88 -14.29 -1.04
CA GLU A 127 9.64 -14.00 0.37
C GLU A 127 9.24 -12.53 0.60
N ASP A 128 9.87 -11.59 -0.11
CA ASP A 128 9.52 -10.16 -0.02
C ASP A 128 8.12 -9.88 -0.58
N ILE A 129 7.75 -10.55 -1.68
CA ILE A 129 6.39 -10.46 -2.25
C ILE A 129 5.36 -11.00 -1.25
N GLU A 130 5.64 -12.13 -0.59
CA GLU A 130 4.74 -12.71 0.42
C GLU A 130 4.54 -11.76 1.61
N LYS A 131 5.62 -11.15 2.12
CA LYS A 131 5.51 -10.13 3.19
C LYS A 131 4.69 -8.92 2.76
N GLN A 132 4.92 -8.41 1.55
CA GLN A 132 4.15 -7.27 1.02
C GLN A 132 2.67 -7.63 0.85
N GLN A 133 2.37 -8.86 0.43
CA GLN A 133 1.01 -9.35 0.31
C GLN A 133 0.31 -9.37 1.68
N ASP A 134 0.99 -9.84 2.73
CA ASP A 134 0.48 -9.85 4.09
C ASP A 134 0.24 -8.43 4.63
N GLU A 135 1.17 -7.50 4.40
CA GLU A 135 1.01 -6.09 4.77
C GLU A 135 -0.19 -5.45 4.06
N ILE A 136 -0.37 -5.70 2.76
CA ILE A 136 -1.52 -5.22 2.00
C ILE A 136 -2.84 -5.75 2.60
N GLN A 137 -2.89 -7.04 2.95
CA GLN A 137 -4.08 -7.62 3.57
C GLN A 137 -4.38 -6.98 4.92
N GLN A 138 -3.35 -6.77 5.76
CA GLN A 138 -3.52 -6.09 7.05
C GLN A 138 -4.03 -4.66 6.88
N LEU A 139 -3.44 -3.89 5.96
CA LEU A 139 -3.86 -2.53 5.66
C LEU A 139 -5.29 -2.47 5.10
N GLN A 140 -5.69 -3.46 4.30
CA GLN A 140 -7.05 -3.55 3.76
C GLN A 140 -8.07 -3.83 4.87
N VAL A 141 -7.76 -4.74 5.80
CA VAL A 141 -8.59 -5.00 6.99
C VAL A 141 -8.70 -3.75 7.86
N GLN A 142 -7.59 -3.05 8.09
CA GLN A 142 -7.58 -1.82 8.88
C GLN A 142 -8.40 -0.71 8.21
N SER A 143 -8.26 -0.53 6.90
CA SER A 143 -9.03 0.43 6.11
C SER A 143 -10.54 0.17 6.19
N VAL A 144 -10.95 -1.10 6.07
CA VAL A 144 -12.36 -1.49 6.23
C VAL A 144 -12.86 -1.22 7.66
N SER A 145 -12.06 -1.52 8.68
CA SER A 145 -12.39 -1.21 10.07
C SER A 145 -12.56 0.29 10.30
N ASP A 146 -11.62 1.10 9.82
CA ASP A 146 -11.64 2.55 10.03
C ASP A 146 -12.78 3.22 9.26
N ARG A 147 -13.11 2.72 8.06
CA ARG A 147 -14.31 3.14 7.34
C ARG A 147 -15.58 2.87 8.14
N LYS A 148 -15.72 1.69 8.75
CA LYS A 148 -16.88 1.39 9.62
C LYS A 148 -16.95 2.32 10.85
N LYS A 149 -15.81 2.69 11.44
CA LYS A 149 -15.77 3.66 12.54
C LYS A 149 -16.23 5.04 12.08
N ILE A 150 -15.79 5.49 10.90
CA ILE A 150 -16.21 6.77 10.32
C ILE A 150 -17.72 6.77 10.09
N GLU A 151 -18.27 5.74 9.44
CA GLU A 151 -19.71 5.62 9.20
C GLU A 151 -20.51 5.63 10.51
N TYR A 152 -20.03 4.95 11.55
CA TYR A 152 -20.64 5.00 12.89
C TYR A 152 -20.59 6.40 13.52
N PHE A 153 -19.45 7.10 13.43
CA PHE A 153 -19.34 8.45 13.97
C PHE A 153 -20.20 9.46 13.20
N GLU A 154 -20.29 9.35 11.88
CA GLU A 154 -21.19 10.18 11.06
C GLU A 154 -22.64 9.98 11.47
N GLN A 155 -23.09 8.73 11.62
CA GLN A 155 -24.45 8.43 12.07
C GLN A 155 -24.72 9.05 13.45
N ARG A 156 -23.80 8.86 14.41
CA ARG A 156 -23.93 9.44 15.75
C ARG A 156 -23.95 10.97 15.73
N TYR A 157 -23.18 11.59 14.84
CA TYR A 157 -23.18 13.04 14.67
C TYR A 157 -24.53 13.54 14.14
N GLN A 158 -25.12 12.84 13.17
CA GLN A 158 -26.45 13.15 12.63
C GLN A 158 -27.55 12.98 13.69
N GLU A 159 -27.50 11.91 14.48
CA GLU A 159 -28.43 11.70 15.61
C GLU A 159 -28.31 12.80 16.67
N THR A 160 -27.08 13.22 16.99
CA THR A 160 -26.84 14.32 17.93
C THR A 160 -27.39 15.64 17.37
N LEU A 161 -27.16 15.91 16.08
CA LEU A 161 -27.60 17.14 15.42
C LEU A 161 -29.13 17.20 15.32
N THR A 162 -29.80 16.08 15.04
CA THR A 162 -31.27 16.01 15.03
C THR A 162 -31.84 16.22 16.43
N THR A 163 -31.26 15.60 17.45
CA THR A 163 -31.65 15.81 18.85
C THR A 163 -31.48 17.28 19.27
N LEU A 164 -30.38 17.91 18.88
CA LEU A 164 -30.09 19.30 19.19
C LEU A 164 -31.08 20.25 18.48
N LYS A 165 -31.47 19.96 17.24
CA LYS A 165 -32.54 20.70 16.54
C LYS A 165 -33.88 20.57 17.26
N VAL A 166 -34.26 19.37 17.71
CA VAL A 166 -35.51 19.18 18.48
C VAL A 166 -35.46 19.97 19.79
N ALA A 167 -34.35 19.88 20.54
CA ALA A 167 -34.18 20.64 21.78
C ALA A 167 -34.21 22.16 21.53
N GLN A 168 -33.65 22.64 20.42
CA GLN A 168 -33.72 24.04 20.02
C GLN A 168 -35.17 24.47 19.75
N THR A 169 -35.93 23.68 18.97
CA THR A 169 -37.34 23.98 18.70
C THR A 169 -38.19 24.00 19.97
N GLN A 170 -37.92 23.09 20.92
CA GLN A 170 -38.58 23.11 22.22
C GLN A 170 -38.23 24.35 23.02
N SER A 171 -36.95 24.75 23.05
CA SER A 171 -36.51 25.97 23.74
C SER A 171 -37.15 27.23 23.14
N GLU A 172 -37.29 27.30 21.81
CA GLU A 172 -37.98 28.40 21.13
C GLU A 172 -39.47 28.43 21.46
N HIS A 173 -40.11 27.25 21.53
CA HIS A 173 -41.50 27.12 21.95
C HIS A 173 -41.71 27.59 23.39
N ASP A 174 -40.89 27.11 24.33
CA ASP A 174 -40.97 27.49 25.75
C ASP A 174 -40.72 29.00 25.92
N LYS A 175 -39.77 29.58 25.18
CA LYS A 175 -39.56 31.04 25.15
C LYS A 175 -40.81 31.80 24.68
N SER A 176 -41.53 31.28 23.69
CA SER A 176 -42.77 31.88 23.22
C SER A 176 -43.86 31.80 24.30
N GLN A 177 -44.02 30.63 24.95
CA GLN A 177 -44.98 30.46 26.05
C GLN A 177 -44.66 31.40 27.23
N ILE A 178 -43.39 31.56 27.59
CA ILE A 178 -42.96 32.49 28.65
C ILE A 178 -43.33 33.93 28.29
N LYS A 179 -43.11 34.35 27.04
CA LYS A 179 -43.48 35.69 26.57
C LYS A 179 -44.99 35.92 26.67
N GLU A 180 -45.79 34.94 26.27
CA GLU A 180 -47.24 34.99 26.35
C GLU A 180 -47.72 35.04 27.81
N ALA A 181 -47.19 34.18 28.68
CA ALA A 181 -47.48 34.19 30.11
C ALA A 181 -47.09 35.52 30.77
N THR A 182 -45.95 36.10 30.40
CA THR A 182 -45.50 37.41 30.90
C THR A 182 -46.44 38.53 30.46
N LEU A 183 -46.89 38.51 29.21
CA LEU A 183 -47.85 39.48 28.69
C LEU A 183 -49.21 39.36 29.40
N ASN A 184 -49.69 38.12 29.60
CA ASN A 184 -50.91 37.85 30.34
C ASN A 184 -50.81 38.30 31.80
N LEU A 185 -49.68 38.07 32.46
CA LEU A 185 -49.42 38.54 33.83
C LEU A 185 -49.47 40.07 33.88
N SER A 186 -48.76 40.75 32.99
CA SER A 186 -48.75 42.21 32.93
C SER A 186 -50.15 42.80 32.72
N GLN A 187 -50.96 42.15 31.87
CA GLN A 187 -52.35 42.56 31.66
C GLN A 187 -53.20 42.36 32.93
N LYS A 188 -53.01 41.25 33.65
CA LYS A 188 -53.70 41.00 34.93
C LYS A 188 -53.29 41.97 36.02
N GLU A 189 -52.01 42.34 36.11
CA GLU A 189 -51.50 43.35 37.04
C GLU A 189 -52.10 44.74 36.75
N LEU A 190 -52.21 45.11 35.47
CA LEU A 190 -52.87 46.34 35.06
C LEU A 190 -54.36 46.34 35.44
N ASP A 191 -55.07 45.26 35.19
CA ASP A 191 -56.49 45.14 35.54
C ASP A 191 -56.70 45.13 37.06
N HIS A 192 -55.80 44.50 37.82
CA HIS A 192 -55.80 44.57 39.27
C HIS A 192 -55.60 46.01 39.76
N SER A 193 -54.62 46.74 39.21
CA SER A 193 -54.36 48.15 39.54
C SER A 193 -55.58 49.04 39.26
N LYS A 194 -56.31 48.80 38.16
CA LYS A 194 -57.58 49.49 37.86
C LYS A 194 -58.66 49.19 38.90
N LEU A 195 -58.77 47.93 39.33
CA LEU A 195 -59.73 47.52 40.36
C LEU A 195 -59.37 48.13 41.71
N GLU A 196 -58.11 48.13 42.11
CA GLU A 196 -57.63 48.81 43.32
C GLU A 196 -57.95 50.31 43.29
N LEU A 197 -57.68 50.99 42.17
CA LEU A 197 -58.05 52.40 42.02
C LEU A 197 -59.56 52.61 42.20
N LYS A 198 -60.38 51.74 41.61
CA LYS A 198 -61.84 51.81 41.75
C LYS A 198 -62.30 51.55 43.18
N VAL A 199 -61.67 50.61 43.89
CA VAL A 199 -61.93 50.35 45.31
C VAL A 199 -61.59 51.59 46.13
N ASN A 200 -60.41 52.18 45.94
CA ASN A 200 -60.00 53.39 46.63
C ASN A 200 -60.98 54.55 46.41
N LEU A 201 -61.43 54.78 45.17
CA LEU A 201 -62.45 55.79 44.86
C LEU A 201 -63.78 55.52 45.57
N LEU A 202 -64.26 54.26 45.56
CA LEU A 202 -65.48 53.88 46.27
C LEU A 202 -65.34 54.02 47.79
N GLU A 203 -64.15 53.76 48.34
CA GLU A 203 -63.87 53.96 49.76
C GLU A 203 -63.84 55.44 50.14
N GLU A 204 -63.28 56.31 49.30
CA GLU A 204 -63.36 57.77 49.45
C GLU A 204 -64.81 58.27 49.39
N GLU A 205 -65.58 57.83 48.40
CA GLU A 205 -67.02 58.16 48.29
C GLU A 205 -67.80 57.68 49.51
N ARG A 206 -67.56 56.45 49.97
CA ARG A 206 -68.16 55.91 51.21
C ARG A 206 -67.76 56.76 52.42
N GLY A 207 -66.50 57.18 52.50
CA GLY A 207 -66.00 58.07 53.55
C GLY A 207 -66.72 59.43 53.54
N ASN A 208 -66.84 60.03 52.36
CA ASN A 208 -67.56 61.29 52.15
C ASN A 208 -69.04 61.17 52.52
N LEU A 209 -69.72 60.11 52.10
CA LEU A 209 -71.12 59.84 52.45
C LEU A 209 -71.29 59.62 53.95
N LYS A 210 -70.37 58.89 54.60
CA LYS A 210 -70.39 58.71 56.05
C LYS A 210 -70.21 60.04 56.78
N ALA A 211 -69.29 60.89 56.32
CA ALA A 211 -69.11 62.23 56.87
C ALA A 211 -70.36 63.12 56.68
N GLN A 212 -71.01 63.06 55.52
CA GLN A 212 -72.27 63.75 55.26
C GLN A 212 -73.39 63.27 56.21
N LEU A 213 -73.52 61.96 56.40
CA LEU A 213 -74.47 61.38 57.36
C LEU A 213 -74.17 61.82 58.80
N GLU A 214 -72.90 61.89 59.21
CA GLU A 214 -72.54 62.41 60.53
C GLU A 214 -72.88 63.89 60.69
N VAL A 215 -72.65 64.72 59.67
CA VAL A 215 -73.06 66.13 59.67
C VAL A 215 -74.58 66.25 59.78
N GLN A 216 -75.32 65.46 59.00
CA GLN A 216 -76.78 65.45 59.04
C GLN A 216 -77.31 64.97 60.39
N ALA A 217 -76.70 63.92 60.98
CA ALA A 217 -77.04 63.44 62.32
C ALA A 217 -76.77 64.49 63.39
N LYS A 218 -75.63 65.21 63.32
CA LYS A 218 -75.33 66.34 64.22
C LYS A 218 -76.32 67.49 64.04
N GLN A 219 -76.74 67.77 62.81
CA GLN A 219 -77.74 68.81 62.51
C GLN A 219 -79.12 68.43 63.06
N LEU A 220 -79.55 67.18 62.87
CA LEU A 220 -80.77 66.63 63.47
C LEU A 220 -80.71 66.70 65.00
N ASN A 221 -79.58 66.35 65.61
CA ASN A 221 -79.42 66.43 67.06
C ASN A 221 -79.47 67.88 67.57
N ARG A 222 -78.86 68.83 66.85
CA ARG A 222 -79.01 70.27 67.15
C ARG A 222 -80.45 70.76 67.00
N GLN A 223 -81.18 70.27 66.00
CA GLN A 223 -82.60 70.58 65.86
C GLN A 223 -83.43 69.99 67.01
N ALA A 224 -83.16 68.74 67.42
CA ALA A 224 -83.80 68.13 68.58
C ALA A 224 -83.57 68.93 69.86
N LEU A 225 -82.32 69.32 70.14
CA LEU A 225 -81.98 70.20 71.28
C LEU A 225 -82.69 71.55 71.21
N LYS A 226 -82.78 72.15 70.00
CA LYS A 226 -83.49 73.42 69.82
C LYS A 226 -85.00 73.28 70.02
N ILE A 227 -85.58 72.14 69.63
CA ILE A 227 -86.97 71.80 69.92
C ILE A 227 -87.17 71.64 71.42
N GLU A 228 -86.27 70.95 72.13
CA GLU A 228 -86.30 70.84 73.59
C GLU A 228 -86.20 72.20 74.29
N GLU A 229 -85.30 73.09 73.85
CA GLU A 229 -85.21 74.46 74.36
C GLU A 229 -86.50 75.26 74.11
N LEU A 230 -87.11 75.12 72.94
CA LEU A 230 -88.40 75.75 72.62
C LEU A 230 -89.52 75.18 73.49
N ILE A 231 -89.57 73.87 73.71
CA ILE A 231 -90.52 73.24 74.63
C ILE A 231 -90.31 73.78 76.04
N SER A 232 -89.07 73.88 76.52
CA SER A 232 -88.74 74.43 77.84
C SER A 232 -89.16 75.90 77.97
N LYS A 233 -88.91 76.73 76.95
CA LYS A 233 -89.37 78.14 76.94
C LYS A 233 -90.89 78.25 76.87
N THR A 234 -91.55 77.36 76.14
CA THR A 234 -93.02 77.32 76.10
C THR A 234 -93.57 76.89 77.46
N HIS A 235 -92.89 75.96 78.14
CA HIS A 235 -93.23 75.55 79.49
C HIS A 235 -93.01 76.67 80.51
N GLU A 236 -91.89 77.40 80.45
CA GLU A 236 -91.64 78.60 81.26
C GLU A 236 -92.67 79.69 80.99
N ASN A 237 -93.05 79.93 79.73
CA ASN A 237 -94.09 80.89 79.38
C ASN A 237 -95.46 80.46 79.91
N ASN A 238 -95.83 79.19 79.79
CA ASN A 238 -97.06 78.65 80.35
C ASN A 238 -97.07 78.73 81.89
N VAL A 239 -95.93 78.46 82.54
CA VAL A 239 -95.77 78.64 83.99
C VAL A 239 -95.92 80.11 84.36
N ASN A 240 -95.29 81.03 83.63
CA ASN A 240 -95.42 82.47 83.87
C ASN A 240 -96.86 82.97 83.65
N GLU A 241 -97.57 82.45 82.65
CA GLU A 241 -98.97 82.75 82.38
C GLU A 241 -99.89 82.21 83.49
N LEU A 242 -99.66 80.97 83.95
CA LEU A 242 -100.32 80.42 85.14
C LEU A 242 -100.00 81.25 86.39
N THR A 243 -98.77 81.71 86.55
CA THR A 243 -98.36 82.57 87.68
C THR A 243 -99.02 83.95 87.61
N SER A 244 -99.25 84.48 86.39
CA SER A 244 -100.01 85.71 86.16
C SER A 244 -101.48 85.53 86.52
N GLN A 245 -102.10 84.43 86.10
CA GLN A 245 -103.49 84.08 86.47
C GLN A 245 -103.64 83.86 87.98
N LEU A 246 -102.63 83.28 88.63
CA LEU A 246 -102.60 83.11 90.09
C LEU A 246 -102.45 84.46 90.82
N LYS A 247 -101.66 85.40 90.28
CA LYS A 247 -101.55 86.77 90.79
C LYS A 247 -102.85 87.56 90.63
N GLU A 248 -103.58 87.40 89.53
CA GLU A 248 -104.92 87.98 89.35
C GLU A 248 -105.93 87.41 90.35
N LEU A 249 -105.89 86.10 90.61
CA LEU A 249 -106.74 85.45 91.63
C LEU A 249 -106.41 85.92 93.06
N ILE A 250 -105.13 86.12 93.40
CA ILE A 250 -104.71 86.67 94.70
C ILE A 250 -105.14 88.13 94.86
N GLN A 251 -105.08 88.94 93.80
CA GLN A 251 -105.60 90.32 93.83
C GLN A 251 -107.13 90.39 93.94
N LEU A 252 -107.85 89.39 93.42
CA LEU A 252 -109.29 89.25 93.61
C LEU A 252 -109.65 88.80 95.03
N GLN A 253 -108.85 87.94 95.68
CA GLN A 253 -109.05 87.57 97.10
C GLN A 253 -108.78 88.75 98.05
N GLN A 254 -107.75 89.55 97.81
CA GLN A 254 -107.43 90.72 98.66
C GLN A 254 -108.45 91.87 98.56
N LYS A 255 -109.29 91.90 97.51
CA LYS A 255 -110.40 92.87 97.39
C LYS A 255 -111.69 92.43 98.10
N VAL A 256 -111.81 91.18 98.53
CA VAL A 256 -113.04 90.64 99.14
C VAL A 256 -113.05 90.73 100.68
N GLU A 257 -111.88 90.90 101.32
CA GLU A 257 -111.77 90.75 102.79
C GLU A 257 -111.84 92.05 103.63
N GLN A 258 -112.16 93.21 103.05
CA GLN A 258 -112.42 94.44 103.84
C GLN A 258 -113.67 95.21 103.41
N ARG A 259 -114.82 94.52 103.36
CA ARG A 259 -116.15 95.15 103.49
C ARG A 259 -116.95 94.57 104.67
N LYS A 260 -116.86 95.30 105.81
CA LYS A 260 -117.89 95.57 106.85
C LYS A 260 -118.29 94.45 107.83
N PRO A 261 -118.94 94.74 108.99
CA PRO A 261 -119.15 96.00 109.73
C PRO A 261 -118.98 95.91 111.28
N LYS A 262 -118.62 97.03 111.92
CA LYS A 262 -119.38 97.70 113.00
C LYS A 262 -118.72 99.02 113.33
#